data_AF-A0AAE3AGB8-F1
#
_entry.id   AF-A0AAE3AGB8-F1
#
_cell.length_a   1.000
_cell.length_b   1.000
_cell.length_c   1.000
_cell.angle_alpha   90.00
_cell.angle_beta   90.00
_cell.angle_gamma   90.00
#
_symmetry.space_group_name_H-M   'P 1'
#
loop_
_entity.id
_entity.type
_entity.pdbx_description
1 polymer ?
#
loop_
_entity_poly.entity_id
_entity_poly.type
_entity_poly.pdbx_seq_one_letter_code
_entity_poly.pdbx_strand_id
1 'polypeptide(L)'
;MSIFDRIFQKKQEKSKQKRAESPTDNPAVLLGRQLADSLREKIPDTATLPEILTYFEEMCRIPVENVEIQDDLITCITDPFGEEPEWIHFALTRQFPDGEGGSVEILLDIGFPDVKGRLQLEDELCSDELDEREDVFDYIRRSAGYIALENIPPVAVDITCDQT
;
A
#
# COMPACT_ATOMS: atom_id res chain seq x y z
N MET A 1 19.79 -13.62 6.87
CA MET A 1 19.12 -12.41 7.37
C MET A 1 18.49 -11.74 6.18
N SER A 2 17.16 -11.77 6.14
CA SER A 2 16.35 -11.14 5.11
C SER A 2 16.46 -9.62 5.23
N ILE A 3 16.20 -8.88 4.16
CA ILE A 3 16.08 -7.41 4.20
C ILE A 3 14.95 -7.01 5.18
N PHE A 4 13.90 -7.85 5.30
CA PHE A 4 12.88 -7.75 6.34
C PHE A 4 13.46 -7.75 7.75
N ASP A 5 14.49 -8.56 8.05
CA ASP A 5 15.13 -8.54 9.38
C ASP A 5 15.78 -7.17 9.65
N ARG A 6 16.28 -6.47 8.62
CA ARG A 6 16.93 -5.16 8.79
C ARG A 6 15.91 -4.04 8.91
N ILE A 7 14.83 -4.07 8.15
CA ILE A 7 13.76 -3.08 8.20
C ILE A 7 12.96 -3.25 9.49
N PHE A 8 12.62 -4.49 9.86
CA PHE A 8 11.91 -4.82 11.10
C PHE A 8 12.73 -4.51 12.36
N GLN A 9 14.05 -4.80 12.37
CA GLN A 9 14.91 -4.42 13.49
C GLN A 9 15.09 -2.89 13.62
N LYS A 10 15.17 -2.16 12.49
CA LYS A 10 15.12 -0.69 12.52
C LYS A 10 13.78 -0.17 13.07
N LYS A 11 12.65 -0.82 12.76
CA LYS A 11 11.32 -0.49 13.33
C LYS A 11 11.24 -0.79 14.84
N GLN A 12 11.81 -1.90 15.31
CA GLN A 12 11.84 -2.28 16.74
C GLN A 12 12.69 -1.33 17.60
N GLU A 13 13.87 -0.90 17.12
CA GLU A 13 14.73 0.04 17.85
C GLU A 13 14.12 1.45 17.95
N LYS A 14 13.30 1.87 16.97
CA LYS A 14 12.55 3.13 17.02
C LYS A 14 11.25 3.06 17.85
N SER A 15 10.58 1.90 17.92
CA SER A 15 9.25 1.77 18.58
C SER A 15 9.26 1.84 20.12
N LYS A 16 10.42 1.94 20.78
CA LYS A 16 10.47 2.12 22.24
C LYS A 16 10.23 3.55 22.73
N GLN A 17 9.96 4.49 21.81
CA GLN A 17 9.60 5.85 22.16
C GLN A 17 8.07 6.03 22.10
N LYS A 18 7.41 5.83 23.26
CA LYS A 18 6.08 6.33 23.66
C LYS A 18 5.01 6.47 22.55
N ARG A 19 4.01 5.58 22.60
CA ARG A 19 2.63 5.82 22.15
C ARG A 19 2.11 7.14 22.73
N ALA A 20 2.25 8.21 21.97
CA ALA A 20 1.49 9.44 22.16
C ALA A 20 0.23 9.29 21.32
N GLU A 21 -0.93 9.51 21.93
CA GLU A 21 -2.15 9.80 21.17
C GLU A 21 -1.83 11.02 20.29
N SER A 22 -1.84 10.86 18.97
CA SER A 22 -1.62 11.98 18.06
C SER A 22 -2.85 12.90 18.06
N PRO A 23 -2.65 14.22 17.95
CA PRO A 23 -3.72 15.18 18.03
C PRO A 23 -4.65 14.99 16.83
N THR A 24 -5.96 15.07 17.06
CA THR A 24 -7.04 14.93 16.06
C THR A 24 -6.98 15.98 14.95
N ASP A 25 -5.99 16.89 14.96
CA ASP A 25 -5.88 18.09 14.14
C ASP A 25 -4.69 18.09 13.16
N ASN A 26 -3.87 17.03 13.06
CA ASN A 26 -2.77 17.00 12.09
C ASN A 26 -3.34 16.96 10.65
N PRO A 27 -3.05 17.96 9.77
CA PRO A 27 -3.64 18.05 8.44
C PRO A 27 -3.30 16.88 7.52
N ALA A 28 -2.08 16.35 7.59
CA ALA A 28 -1.65 15.21 6.78
C ALA A 28 -2.38 13.93 7.20
N VAL A 29 -2.55 13.71 8.51
CA VAL A 29 -3.31 12.58 9.04
C VAL A 29 -4.78 12.67 8.66
N LEU A 30 -5.37 13.87 8.72
CA LEU A 30 -6.74 14.11 8.28
C LEU A 30 -6.90 13.84 6.78
N LEU A 31 -5.96 14.32 5.95
CA LEU A 31 -5.94 14.04 4.52
C LEU A 31 -5.86 12.53 4.26
N GLY A 32 -4.94 11.82 4.92
CA GLY A 32 -4.79 10.37 4.73
C GLY A 32 -6.08 9.60 5.03
N ARG A 33 -6.77 9.96 6.12
CA ARG A 33 -8.07 9.39 6.48
C ARG A 33 -9.13 9.69 5.42
N GLN A 34 -9.22 10.94 4.95
CA GLN A 34 -10.15 11.33 3.88
C GLN A 34 -9.90 10.59 2.57
N LEU A 35 -8.64 10.39 2.19
CA LEU A 35 -8.26 9.63 1.01
C LEU A 35 -8.65 8.15 1.15
N ALA A 36 -8.38 7.54 2.30
CA ALA A 36 -8.77 6.17 2.60
C ALA A 36 -10.30 5.99 2.61
N ASP A 37 -11.05 6.91 3.23
CA ASP A 37 -12.51 6.91 3.21
C ASP A 37 -13.06 7.06 1.78
N SER A 38 -12.47 7.94 0.97
CA SER A 38 -12.86 8.08 -0.43
C SER A 38 -12.60 6.81 -1.24
N LEU A 39 -11.53 6.07 -0.97
CA LEU A 39 -11.29 4.77 -1.62
C LEU A 39 -12.36 3.74 -1.21
N ARG A 40 -12.68 3.65 0.08
CA ARG A 40 -13.73 2.75 0.60
C ARG A 40 -15.10 3.04 -0.03
N GLU A 41 -15.43 4.31 -0.26
CA GLU A 41 -16.69 4.69 -0.91
C GLU A 41 -16.71 4.39 -2.42
N LYS A 42 -15.56 4.48 -3.09
CA LYS A 42 -15.46 4.35 -4.56
C LYS A 42 -15.30 2.92 -5.04
N ILE A 43 -14.66 2.05 -4.26
CA ILE A 43 -14.37 0.67 -4.66
C ILE A 43 -15.60 -0.21 -4.36
N PRO A 44 -16.34 -0.68 -5.39
CA PRO A 44 -17.43 -1.63 -5.15
C PRO A 44 -16.89 -3.00 -4.77
N ASP A 45 -17.69 -3.79 -4.03
CA ASP A 45 -17.37 -5.18 -3.65
C ASP A 45 -17.06 -6.10 -4.85
N THR A 46 -17.50 -5.72 -6.05
CA THR A 46 -17.30 -6.47 -7.30
C THR A 46 -16.15 -5.97 -8.15
N ALA A 47 -15.36 -5.00 -7.67
CA ALA A 47 -14.28 -4.40 -8.43
C ALA A 47 -13.20 -5.43 -8.79
N THR A 48 -12.71 -5.35 -10.01
CA THR A 48 -11.57 -6.14 -10.49
C THR A 48 -10.25 -5.46 -10.12
N LEU A 49 -9.13 -6.20 -10.12
CA LEU A 49 -7.81 -5.61 -9.84
C LEU A 49 -7.47 -4.39 -10.71
N PRO A 50 -7.73 -4.39 -12.04
CA PRO A 50 -7.50 -3.20 -12.86
C PRO A 50 -8.33 -1.97 -12.43
N GLU A 51 -9.59 -2.18 -12.03
CA GLU A 51 -10.46 -1.11 -11.54
C GLU A 51 -9.98 -0.59 -10.18
N ILE A 52 -9.65 -1.49 -9.26
CA ILE A 52 -9.12 -1.14 -7.94
C ILE A 52 -7.81 -0.34 -8.07
N LEU A 53 -6.87 -0.79 -8.92
CA LEU A 53 -5.63 -0.08 -9.17
C LEU A 53 -5.88 1.32 -9.75
N THR A 54 -6.88 1.46 -10.62
CA THR A 54 -7.26 2.78 -11.17
C THR A 54 -7.74 3.73 -10.09
N TYR A 55 -8.60 3.28 -9.17
CA TYR A 55 -9.05 4.12 -8.04
C TYR A 55 -7.91 4.52 -7.12
N PHE A 56 -7.01 3.59 -6.83
CA PHE A 56 -5.83 3.86 -6.01
C PHE A 56 -4.87 4.85 -6.70
N GLU A 57 -4.61 4.69 -8.00
CA GLU A 57 -3.81 5.63 -8.79
C GLU A 57 -4.42 7.04 -8.81
N GLU A 58 -5.74 7.16 -9.00
CA GLU A 58 -6.44 8.45 -8.92
C GLU A 58 -6.29 9.11 -7.54
N MET A 59 -6.33 8.31 -6.47
CA MET A 59 -6.07 8.80 -5.11
C MET A 59 -4.63 9.30 -4.95
N CYS A 60 -3.64 8.55 -5.44
CA CYS A 60 -2.23 8.92 -5.39
C CYS A 60 -1.90 10.19 -6.17
N ARG A 61 -2.69 10.53 -7.20
CA ARG A 61 -2.54 11.79 -7.95
C ARG A 61 -2.99 13.04 -7.19
N ILE A 62 -3.67 12.89 -6.04
CA ILE A 62 -4.03 14.02 -5.19
C ILE A 62 -2.75 14.46 -4.47
N PRO A 63 -2.27 15.70 -4.68
CA PRO A 63 -1.01 16.16 -4.09
C PRO A 63 -1.16 16.32 -2.57
N VAL A 64 -0.09 16.01 -1.84
CA VAL A 64 0.03 16.36 -0.42
C VAL A 64 0.72 17.71 -0.30
N GLU A 65 0.08 18.67 0.38
CA GLU A 65 0.66 20.01 0.51
C GLU A 65 1.99 19.98 1.28
N ASN A 66 2.98 20.72 0.78
CA ASN A 66 4.31 20.84 1.38
C ASN A 66 5.10 19.53 1.51
N VAL A 67 4.78 18.53 0.69
CA VAL A 67 5.54 17.28 0.57
C VAL A 67 6.23 17.25 -0.78
N GLU A 68 7.53 16.98 -0.77
CA GLU A 68 8.29 16.74 -2.00
C GLU A 68 7.91 15.37 -2.58
N ILE A 69 7.90 15.24 -3.91
CA ILE A 69 7.50 13.99 -4.58
C ILE A 69 8.32 12.79 -4.08
N GLN A 70 9.60 12.99 -3.78
CA GLN A 70 10.50 11.93 -3.27
C GLN A 70 10.12 11.42 -1.88
N ASP A 71 9.34 12.19 -1.12
CA ASP A 71 8.87 11.84 0.22
C ASP A 71 7.44 11.25 0.20
N ASP A 72 6.78 11.23 -0.97
CA ASP A 72 5.48 10.59 -1.22
C ASP A 72 5.70 9.25 -1.94
N LEU A 73 5.85 8.20 -1.14
CA LEU A 73 6.24 6.87 -1.59
C LEU A 73 5.02 6.02 -1.93
N ILE A 74 5.14 5.25 -3.02
CA ILE A 74 4.17 4.24 -3.42
C ILE A 74 4.86 2.88 -3.44
N THR A 75 4.30 1.92 -2.71
CA THR A 75 4.77 0.53 -2.73
C THR A 75 3.70 -0.42 -3.22
N CYS A 76 4.15 -1.49 -3.88
CA CYS A 76 3.33 -2.61 -4.29
C CYS A 76 4.01 -3.90 -3.84
N ILE A 77 3.31 -4.71 -3.06
CA ILE A 77 3.80 -6.01 -2.59
C ILE A 77 2.79 -7.07 -3.01
N THR A 78 3.28 -8.16 -3.58
CA THR A 78 2.50 -9.38 -3.79
C THR A 78 3.18 -10.49 -3.01
N ASP A 79 2.47 -11.11 -2.08
CA ASP A 79 3.01 -12.23 -1.28
C ASP A 79 1.90 -13.22 -0.88
N PRO A 80 2.26 -14.49 -0.63
CA PRO A 80 1.35 -15.41 0.02
C PRO A 80 1.29 -15.12 1.52
N PHE A 81 0.11 -14.89 2.08
CA PHE A 81 -0.07 -14.77 3.53
C PHE A 81 -0.84 -15.98 4.06
N GLY A 82 -0.35 -16.55 5.17
CA GLY A 82 -0.84 -17.83 5.69
C GLY A 82 -1.08 -17.81 7.19
N GLU A 83 -2.35 -17.83 7.58
CA GLU A 83 -3.00 -19.02 8.14
C GLU A 83 -4.39 -19.16 7.48
N GLU A 84 -4.87 -20.37 7.26
CA GLU A 84 -6.02 -20.73 6.40
C GLU A 84 -7.23 -19.74 6.39
N PRO A 85 -7.87 -19.52 5.23
CA PRO A 85 -7.50 -20.00 3.90
C PRO A 85 -6.28 -19.26 3.32
N GLU A 86 -5.43 -19.98 2.59
CA GLU A 86 -4.26 -19.40 1.92
C GLU A 86 -4.71 -18.42 0.83
N TRP A 87 -4.49 -17.13 1.06
CA TRP A 87 -4.75 -16.06 0.11
C TRP A 87 -3.43 -15.51 -0.42
N ILE A 88 -3.46 -15.06 -1.67
CA ILE A 88 -2.40 -14.22 -2.23
C ILE A 88 -2.84 -12.78 -1.98
N HIS A 89 -1.97 -12.01 -1.32
CA HIS A 89 -2.20 -10.61 -1.08
C HIS A 89 -1.57 -9.78 -2.19
N PHE A 90 -2.26 -8.72 -2.58
CA PHE A 90 -1.76 -7.68 -3.45
C PHE A 90 -1.96 -6.35 -2.73
N ALA A 91 -0.92 -5.91 -2.03
CA ALA A 91 -0.93 -4.76 -1.16
C ALA A 91 -0.36 -3.54 -1.91
N LEU A 92 -1.13 -2.46 -1.93
CA LEU A 92 -0.74 -1.15 -2.43
C LEU A 92 -0.67 -0.18 -1.27
N THR A 93 0.47 0.49 -1.08
CA THR A 93 0.63 1.48 -0.01
C THR A 93 1.02 2.82 -0.59
N ARG A 94 0.41 3.90 -0.07
CA ARG A 94 0.92 5.27 -0.24
C ARG A 94 1.38 5.76 1.12
N GLN A 95 2.59 6.28 1.18
CA GLN A 95 3.21 6.79 2.40
C GLN A 95 3.74 8.20 2.19
N PHE A 96 3.37 9.13 3.07
CA PHE A 96 3.87 10.50 3.02
C PHE A 96 4.12 11.04 4.44
N PRO A 97 5.02 12.03 4.62
CA PRO A 97 5.35 12.56 5.94
C PRO A 97 4.14 13.24 6.60
N ASP A 98 4.05 13.11 7.92
CA ASP A 98 3.00 13.78 8.73
C ASP A 98 3.38 15.21 9.13
N GLY A 99 4.58 15.66 8.79
CA GLY A 99 5.13 16.97 9.17
C GLY A 99 5.66 17.07 10.61
N GLU A 100 5.52 16.01 11.41
CA GLU A 100 5.94 15.92 12.81
C GLU A 100 7.07 14.89 13.04
N GLY A 101 7.62 14.34 11.96
CA GLY A 101 8.72 13.37 11.97
C GLY A 101 8.25 11.92 11.89
N GLY A 102 6.94 11.69 11.78
CA GLY A 102 6.33 10.42 11.42
C GLY A 102 5.86 10.40 9.97
N SER A 103 5.07 9.39 9.64
CA SER A 103 4.42 9.27 8.33
C SER A 103 2.99 8.80 8.46
N VAL A 104 2.20 9.15 7.45
CA VAL A 104 0.86 8.62 7.21
C VAL A 104 1.00 7.52 6.17
N GLU A 105 0.47 6.34 6.47
CA GLU A 105 0.45 5.19 5.57
C GLU A 105 -1.01 4.84 5.25
N ILE A 106 -1.37 4.87 3.97
CA ILE A 106 -2.66 4.36 3.47
C ILE A 106 -2.37 3.02 2.81
N LEU A 107 -2.89 1.94 3.38
CA LEU A 107 -2.76 0.58 2.86
C LEU A 107 -4.09 0.16 2.23
N LEU A 108 -4.02 -0.34 1.00
CA LEU A 108 -5.08 -1.04 0.30
C LEU A 108 -4.59 -2.48 0.08
N ASP A 109 -5.16 -3.42 0.82
CA ASP A 109 -4.82 -4.84 0.76
C ASP A 109 -5.92 -5.61 0.03
N ILE A 110 -5.54 -6.38 -1.00
CA ILE A 110 -6.47 -7.11 -1.85
C ILE A 110 -6.14 -8.60 -1.74
N GLY A 111 -7.07 -9.36 -1.18
CA GLY A 111 -6.97 -10.81 -1.06
C GLY A 111 -7.50 -11.52 -2.30
N PHE A 112 -6.72 -12.44 -2.84
CA PHE A 112 -7.11 -13.34 -3.93
C PHE A 112 -7.06 -14.80 -3.47
N PRO A 113 -7.96 -15.66 -3.98
CA PRO A 113 -7.88 -17.09 -3.72
C PRO A 113 -6.63 -17.68 -4.39
N ASP A 114 -6.00 -18.68 -3.78
CA ASP A 114 -4.96 -19.47 -4.47
C ASP A 114 -5.58 -20.35 -5.57
N VAL A 115 -5.79 -19.75 -6.74
CA VAL A 115 -6.24 -20.47 -7.92
C VAL A 115 -4.99 -21.02 -8.62
N LYS A 116 -4.71 -22.31 -8.39
CA LYS A 116 -3.71 -23.18 -9.08
C LYS A 116 -2.40 -23.49 -8.31
N GLY A 117 -2.34 -23.34 -6.98
CA GLY A 117 -1.13 -23.71 -6.23
C GLY A 117 0.03 -22.76 -6.52
N ARG A 118 -0.28 -21.48 -6.71
CA ARG A 118 0.66 -20.41 -7.08
C ARG A 118 1.23 -19.68 -5.85
N LEU A 119 1.27 -20.34 -4.70
CA LEU A 119 1.79 -19.88 -3.40
C LEU A 119 3.32 -19.57 -3.38
N GLN A 120 3.89 -19.15 -4.51
CA GLN A 120 5.29 -18.77 -4.66
C GLN A 120 5.43 -17.42 -5.38
N LEU A 121 4.32 -16.71 -5.59
CA LEU A 121 4.33 -15.38 -6.18
C LEU A 121 4.72 -14.37 -5.11
N GLU A 122 6.00 -13.99 -5.13
CA GLU A 122 6.56 -12.91 -4.33
C GLU A 122 7.07 -11.84 -5.29
N ASP A 123 6.58 -10.62 -5.16
CA ASP A 123 6.98 -9.47 -5.97
C ASP A 123 6.93 -8.22 -5.09
N GLU A 124 7.91 -7.33 -5.23
CA GLU A 124 8.03 -6.10 -4.43
C GLU A 124 8.51 -4.97 -5.33
N LEU A 125 7.87 -3.81 -5.17
CA LEU A 125 8.21 -2.60 -5.90
C LEU A 125 8.02 -1.38 -4.99
N CYS A 126 8.99 -0.47 -5.02
CA CYS A 126 8.92 0.83 -4.36
C CYS A 126 9.23 1.95 -5.36
N SER A 127 8.49 3.05 -5.29
CA SER A 127 8.63 4.17 -6.24
C SER A 127 9.98 4.88 -6.16
N ASP A 128 10.66 4.86 -5.01
CA ASP A 128 11.98 5.48 -4.84
C ASP A 128 13.13 4.68 -5.51
N GLU A 129 12.88 3.43 -5.89
CA GLU A 129 13.81 2.59 -6.63
C GLU A 129 13.72 2.79 -8.15
N LEU A 130 12.71 3.53 -8.64
CA LEU A 130 12.46 3.79 -10.06
C LEU A 130 13.16 5.07 -10.55
N ASP A 131 13.39 5.17 -11.86
CA ASP A 131 13.86 6.42 -12.47
C ASP A 131 12.74 7.48 -12.35
N GLU A 132 13.10 8.73 -12.03
CA GLU A 132 12.14 9.85 -11.83
C GLU A 132 11.22 10.10 -13.05
N ARG A 133 11.58 9.60 -14.24
CA ARG A 133 10.78 9.73 -15.46
C ARG A 133 9.74 8.62 -15.63
N GLU A 134 9.79 7.61 -14.77
CA GLU A 134 8.97 6.43 -14.87
C GLU A 134 7.75 6.50 -13.95
N ASP A 135 6.61 6.07 -14.49
CA ASP A 135 5.36 6.00 -13.72
C ASP A 135 5.31 4.67 -12.96
N VAL A 136 5.19 4.76 -11.63
CA VAL A 136 5.13 3.59 -10.73
C VAL A 136 3.97 2.65 -11.09
N PHE A 137 2.83 3.18 -11.54
CA PHE A 137 1.66 2.38 -11.88
C PHE A 137 1.85 1.64 -13.21
N ASP A 138 2.57 2.22 -14.17
CA ASP A 138 2.99 1.51 -15.38
C ASP A 138 3.91 0.32 -15.05
N TYR A 139 4.75 0.45 -14.01
CA TYR A 139 5.55 -0.66 -13.50
C TYR A 139 4.70 -1.73 -12.81
N ILE A 140 3.79 -1.32 -11.93
CA ILE A 140 2.85 -2.23 -11.25
C ILE A 140 2.08 -3.06 -12.28
N ARG A 141 1.54 -2.45 -13.35
CA ARG A 141 0.81 -3.18 -14.41
C ARG A 141 1.66 -4.20 -15.17
N ARG A 142 2.98 -4.03 -15.16
CA ARG A 142 3.94 -4.95 -15.80
C ARG A 142 4.51 -5.98 -14.82
N SER A 143 4.21 -5.87 -13.52
CA SER A 143 4.74 -6.76 -12.49
C SER A 143 4.19 -8.18 -12.65
N ALA A 144 4.96 -9.17 -12.15
CA ALA A 144 4.52 -10.56 -12.20
C ALA A 144 3.28 -10.77 -11.32
N GLY A 145 3.24 -10.06 -10.18
CA GLY A 145 2.11 -9.99 -9.27
C GLY A 145 0.81 -9.62 -9.97
N TYR A 146 0.82 -8.47 -10.67
CA TYR A 146 -0.36 -7.93 -11.32
C TYR A 146 -0.85 -8.83 -12.46
N ILE A 147 0.04 -9.25 -13.36
CA ILE A 147 -0.29 -10.09 -14.52
C ILE A 147 -0.89 -11.44 -14.07
N ALA A 148 -0.44 -11.97 -12.93
CA ALA A 148 -0.95 -13.22 -12.41
C ALA A 148 -2.38 -13.11 -11.85
N LEU A 149 -2.77 -11.93 -11.37
CA LEU A 149 -4.00 -11.69 -10.61
C LEU A 149 -5.06 -10.87 -11.35
N GLU A 150 -4.71 -10.12 -12.40
CA GLU A 150 -5.60 -9.14 -13.07
C GLU A 150 -6.95 -9.69 -13.55
N ASN A 151 -7.02 -11.00 -13.83
CA ASN A 151 -8.21 -11.69 -14.32
C ASN A 151 -8.86 -12.61 -13.25
N ILE A 152 -8.38 -12.55 -12.02
CA ILE A 152 -8.91 -13.32 -10.89
C ILE A 152 -9.81 -12.38 -10.06
N PRO A 153 -11.06 -12.76 -9.76
CA PRO A 153 -11.89 -11.96 -8.86
C PRO A 153 -11.28 -11.89 -7.46
N PRO A 154 -11.13 -10.68 -6.87
CA PRO A 154 -10.79 -10.54 -5.46
C PRO A 154 -11.82 -11.22 -4.55
N VAL A 155 -11.37 -11.72 -3.40
CA VAL A 155 -12.23 -12.27 -2.34
C VAL A 155 -12.32 -11.36 -1.11
N ALA A 156 -11.35 -10.45 -0.96
CA ALA A 156 -11.33 -9.45 0.08
C ALA A 156 -10.63 -8.18 -0.42
N VAL A 157 -11.10 -7.03 0.04
CA VAL A 157 -10.43 -5.74 -0.09
C VAL A 157 -10.51 -5.07 1.27
N ASP A 158 -9.36 -4.76 1.87
CA ASP A 158 -9.27 -4.01 3.12
C ASP A 158 -8.49 -2.72 2.89
N ILE A 159 -8.90 -1.66 3.58
CA ILE A 159 -8.27 -0.35 3.48
C ILE A 159 -8.02 0.15 4.89
N THR A 160 -6.77 0.46 5.22
CA THR A 160 -6.39 1.08 6.50
C THR A 160 -5.65 2.40 6.28
N CYS A 161 -5.64 3.24 7.31
CA CYS A 161 -4.83 4.45 7.34
C CYS A 161 -4.28 4.65 8.74
N ASP A 162 -2.95 4.61 8.86
CA ASP A 162 -2.23 4.65 10.12
C ASP A 162 -1.18 5.76 10.14
N GLN A 163 -0.84 6.23 11.32
CA GLN A 163 0.27 7.17 11.55
C GLN A 163 1.37 6.44 12.33
N THR A 164 2.62 6.56 11.87
CA THR A 164 3.79 5.82 12.39
C THR A 164 4.72 6.66 13.25
#